data_AF-A0AAW2L7F3-F1
#
_entry.id   AF-A0AAW2L7F3-F1
#
_cell.length_a   1.000
_cell.length_b   1.000
_cell.length_c   1.000
_cell.angle_alpha   90.00
_cell.angle_beta   90.00
_cell.angle_gamma   90.00
#
_symmetry.space_group_name_H-M   'P 1'
#
loop_
_entity.id
_entity.type
_entity.pdbx_description
1 polymer ?
#
loop_
_entity_poly.entity_id
_entity_poly.type
_entity_poly.pdbx_seq_one_letter_code
_entity_poly.pdbx_strand_id
1 'polypeptide(L)'
;MKLELQLGAKDVVAYTDSQLVEKQFRKTYEAKETSMVKYLQKVHDLQQAFEHFELHQVPIEENERANALSKFASAAFGIKSKKFTLLVSEHPENRDLPQDREF
;
A
#
# COMPACT_ATOMS: atom_id res chain seq x y z
N MET A 1 2.56 -4.76 4.45
CA MET A 1 2.24 -5.38 5.76
C MET A 1 3.30 -6.34 6.29
N LYS A 2 3.78 -7.33 5.52
CA LYS A 2 4.78 -8.29 6.06
C LYS A 2 6.10 -7.62 6.48
N LEU A 3 6.58 -6.67 5.69
CA LEU A 3 7.82 -5.95 5.98
C LEU A 3 7.67 -5.14 7.27
N GLU A 4 6.53 -4.48 7.44
CA GLU A 4 6.18 -3.66 8.59
C GLU A 4 6.14 -4.52 9.87
N LEU A 5 5.57 -5.74 9.80
CA LEU A 5 5.66 -6.70 10.91
C LEU A 5 7.11 -7.10 11.23
N GLN A 6 7.94 -7.36 10.20
CA GLN A 6 9.35 -7.70 10.41
C GLN A 6 10.15 -6.53 11.02
N LEU A 7 9.71 -5.30 10.76
CA LEU A 7 10.29 -4.09 11.33
C LEU A 7 9.68 -3.72 12.70
N GLY A 8 8.72 -4.51 13.21
CA GLY A 8 8.11 -4.31 14.52
C GLY A 8 7.06 -3.20 14.58
N ALA A 9 6.47 -2.82 13.44
CA ALA A 9 5.37 -1.87 13.41
C ALA A 9 4.14 -2.44 14.13
N LYS A 10 3.51 -1.61 14.97
CA LYS A 10 2.29 -1.95 15.72
C LYS A 10 1.04 -1.30 15.14
N ASP A 11 1.20 -0.09 14.62
CA ASP A 11 0.15 0.72 14.03
C ASP A 11 0.43 0.91 12.55
N VAL A 12 -0.52 0.52 11.69
CA VAL A 12 -0.34 0.59 10.24
C VAL A 12 -1.54 1.24 9.56
N VAL A 13 -1.24 2.26 8.77
CA VAL A 13 -2.20 2.86 7.83
C VAL A 13 -1.82 2.41 6.43
N ALA A 14 -2.71 1.67 5.77
CA ALA A 14 -2.54 1.19 4.42
C ALA A 14 -3.39 2.02 3.44
N TYR A 15 -2.82 2.26 2.26
CA TYR A 15 -3.50 2.97 1.17
C TYR A 15 -3.66 2.05 -0.03
N THR A 16 -4.84 2.07 -0.65
CA THR A 16 -5.11 1.32 -1.87
C THR A 16 -5.84 2.18 -2.89
N ASP A 17 -5.48 2.03 -4.15
CA ASP A 17 -6.20 2.60 -5.30
C ASP A 17 -7.28 1.64 -5.83
N SER A 18 -7.34 0.42 -5.30
CA SER A 18 -8.32 -0.58 -5.73
C SER A 18 -9.60 -0.50 -4.89
N GLN A 19 -10.64 0.10 -5.48
CA GLN A 19 -12.00 0.08 -4.94
C GLN A 19 -12.50 -1.34 -4.64
N LEU A 20 -12.14 -2.32 -5.47
CA LEU A 20 -12.57 -3.70 -5.27
C LEU A 20 -11.98 -4.27 -3.97
N VAL A 21 -10.66 -4.06 -3.77
CA VAL A 21 -9.96 -4.57 -2.59
C VAL A 21 -10.47 -3.90 -1.32
N GLU A 22 -10.68 -2.58 -1.34
CA GLU A 22 -11.24 -1.86 -0.18
C GLU A 22 -12.64 -2.38 0.18
N LYS A 23 -13.53 -2.53 -0.81
CA LYS A 23 -14.91 -2.95 -0.57
C LYS A 23 -15.00 -4.38 -0.06
N GLN A 24 -14.19 -5.27 -0.62
CA GLN A 24 -14.12 -6.66 -0.19
C GLN A 24 -13.46 -6.81 1.19
N PHE A 25 -12.43 -6.01 1.48
CA PHE A 25 -11.81 -5.97 2.81
C PHE A 25 -12.81 -5.49 3.88
N ARG A 26 -13.61 -4.46 3.57
CA ARG A 26 -14.70 -3.97 4.44
C ARG A 26 -15.94 -4.88 4.45
N LYS A 27 -15.90 -6.04 3.77
CA LYS A 27 -17.01 -7.00 3.63
C LYS A 27 -18.28 -6.41 3.03
N THR A 28 -18.18 -5.27 2.35
CA THR A 28 -19.31 -4.68 1.61
C THR A 28 -19.55 -5.45 0.32
N TYR A 29 -18.49 -5.97 -0.30
CA TYR A 29 -18.53 -6.85 -1.47
C TYR A 29 -18.05 -8.25 -1.11
N GLU A 30 -18.64 -9.26 -1.73
CA GLU A 30 -18.20 -10.65 -1.61
C GLU A 30 -17.10 -10.97 -2.63
N ALA A 31 -16.09 -11.72 -2.20
CA ALA A 31 -15.10 -12.30 -3.10
C ALA A 31 -15.57 -13.69 -3.56
N LYS A 32 -15.89 -13.82 -4.85
CA LYS A 32 -16.35 -15.08 -5.45
C LYS A 32 -15.20 -15.98 -5.91
N GLU A 33 -14.13 -15.36 -6.38
CA GLU A 33 -12.94 -16.05 -6.88
C GLU A 33 -12.13 -16.64 -5.73
N THR A 34 -11.85 -17.94 -5.75
CA THR A 34 -11.08 -18.65 -4.71
C THR A 34 -9.71 -18.00 -4.47
N SER A 35 -9.08 -17.46 -5.52
CA SER A 35 -7.81 -16.73 -5.43
C SER A 35 -7.94 -15.46 -4.60
N MET A 36 -9.01 -14.70 -4.81
CA MET A 36 -9.31 -13.48 -4.05
C MET A 36 -9.70 -13.79 -2.60
N VAL A 37 -10.48 -14.85 -2.36
CA VAL A 37 -10.79 -15.31 -1.00
C VAL A 37 -9.51 -15.62 -0.22
N LYS A 38 -8.59 -16.38 -0.82
CA LYS A 38 -7.29 -16.70 -0.21
C LYS A 38 -6.42 -15.46 0.01
N TYR A 39 -6.49 -14.48 -0.89
CA TYR A 39 -5.79 -13.21 -0.74
C TYR A 39 -6.32 -12.43 0.45
N LEU A 40 -7.65 -12.23 0.53
CA LEU A 40 -8.29 -11.51 1.63
C LEU A 40 -8.04 -12.19 2.97
N GLN A 41 -8.09 -13.52 3.04
CA GLN A 41 -7.77 -14.24 4.27
C GLN A 41 -6.37 -13.87 4.77
N LYS A 42 -5.36 -13.90 3.88
CA LYS A 42 -3.98 -13.51 4.25
C LYS A 42 -3.88 -12.05 4.69
N VAL A 43 -4.63 -11.15 4.06
CA VAL A 43 -4.63 -9.73 4.45
C VAL A 43 -5.25 -9.58 5.84
N HIS A 44 -6.35 -10.28 6.13
CA HIS A 44 -6.96 -10.27 7.46
C HIS A 44 -6.04 -10.90 8.52
N ASP A 45 -5.39 -12.01 8.22
CA ASP A 45 -4.44 -12.65 9.15
C ASP A 45 -3.27 -11.71 9.48
N LEU A 46 -2.75 -10.99 8.47
CA LEU A 46 -1.71 -9.98 8.68
C LEU A 46 -2.23 -8.76 9.45
N GLN A 47 -3.45 -8.32 9.16
CA GLN A 47 -4.09 -7.21 9.85
C GLN A 47 -4.27 -7.49 11.35
N GLN A 48 -4.57 -8.74 11.73
CA GLN A 48 -4.71 -9.16 13.14
C GLN A 48 -3.38 -9.17 13.90
N ALA A 49 -2.24 -9.14 13.20
CA ALA A 49 -0.93 -9.07 13.83
C ALA A 49 -0.54 -7.64 14.27
N PHE A 50 -1.32 -6.62 13.88
CA PHE A 50 -1.13 -5.23 14.28
C PHE A 50 -2.09 -4.86 15.42
N GLU A 51 -1.68 -3.93 16.29
CA GLU A 51 -2.52 -3.39 17.36
C GLU A 51 -3.59 -2.45 16.77
N HIS A 52 -3.20 -1.60 15.81
CA HIS A 52 -4.13 -0.79 15.04
C HIS A 52 -3.85 -0.90 13.55
N PHE A 53 -4.94 -1.01 12.78
CA PHE A 53 -4.86 -1.12 11.33
C PHE A 53 -5.98 -0.33 10.66
N GLU A 54 -5.62 0.51 9.70
CA GLU A 54 -6.57 1.23 8.85
C GLU A 54 -6.29 1.00 7.37
N LEU A 55 -7.35 0.90 6.57
CA LEU A 55 -7.28 0.84 5.12
C LEU A 55 -8.09 1.99 4.52
N HIS A 56 -7.38 2.87 3.80
CA HIS A 56 -7.95 4.00 3.08
C HIS A 56 -7.85 3.78 1.58
N GLN A 57 -8.95 4.11 0.90
CA GLN A 57 -8.94 4.19 -0.55
C GLN A 57 -8.47 5.58 -0.97
N VAL A 58 -7.51 5.64 -1.90
CA VAL A 58 -7.02 6.89 -2.49
C VAL A 58 -7.14 6.85 -4.01
N PRO A 59 -7.24 8.00 -4.69
CA PRO A 59 -7.09 8.08 -6.14
C PRO A 59 -5.73 7.53 -6.60
N ILE A 60 -5.67 7.08 -7.87
CA ILE A 60 -4.44 6.51 -8.44
C ILE A 60 -3.32 7.56 -8.53
N GLU A 61 -3.69 8.83 -8.68
CA GLU A 61 -2.81 10.00 -8.70
C GLU A 61 -2.14 10.22 -7.33
N GLU A 62 -2.80 9.87 -6.23
CA GLU A 62 -2.22 9.95 -4.89
C GLU A 62 -1.39 8.69 -4.55
N ASN A 63 -1.60 7.60 -5.30
CA ASN A 63 -0.86 6.33 -5.14
C ASN A 63 0.29 6.17 -6.14
N GLU A 64 0.84 7.28 -6.65
CA GLU A 64 1.84 7.30 -7.72
C GLU A 64 3.05 6.41 -7.48
N ARG A 65 3.60 6.43 -6.25
CA ARG A 65 4.80 5.63 -5.91
C ARG A 65 4.53 4.12 -6.00
N ALA A 66 3.39 3.66 -5.46
CA ALA A 66 3.03 2.25 -5.54
C ALA A 66 2.65 1.84 -6.96
N ASN A 67 1.96 2.73 -7.71
CA ASN A 67 1.61 2.50 -9.10
C ASN A 67 2.85 2.39 -10.00
N ALA A 68 3.83 3.29 -9.84
CA ALA A 68 5.10 3.24 -10.55
C ALA A 68 5.85 1.93 -10.28
N LEU A 69 5.88 1.49 -9.02
CA LEU A 69 6.48 0.22 -8.63
C LEU A 69 5.74 -0.98 -9.25
N SER A 70 4.41 -0.97 -9.26
CA SER A 70 3.59 -2.02 -9.87
C SER A 70 3.83 -2.12 -11.38
N LYS A 71 3.84 -0.98 -12.09
CA LYS A 71 4.17 -0.92 -13.52
C LYS A 71 5.58 -1.42 -13.81
N PHE A 72 6.56 -1.06 -12.97
CA PHE A 72 7.92 -1.56 -13.08
C PHE A 72 7.98 -3.08 -12.90
N ALA A 73 7.33 -3.62 -11.87
CA ALA A 73 7.28 -5.07 -11.62
C ALA A 73 6.60 -5.83 -12.77
N SER A 74 5.52 -5.26 -13.32
CA SER A 74 4.82 -5.82 -14.49
C SER A 74 5.71 -5.83 -15.73
N ALA A 75 6.43 -4.75 -16.01
CA ALA A 75 7.36 -4.67 -17.13
C ALA A 75 8.58 -5.58 -16.96
N ALA A 76 9.01 -5.84 -15.72
CA ALA A 76 10.11 -6.74 -15.40
C ALA A 76 9.67 -8.23 -15.37
N PHE A 77 8.38 -8.52 -15.48
CA PHE A 77 7.87 -9.88 -15.39
C PHE A 77 8.45 -10.76 -16.51
N GLY A 78 9.05 -11.89 -16.13
CA GLY A 78 9.72 -12.82 -17.06
C GLY A 78 11.20 -12.52 -17.31
N ILE A 79 11.75 -11.41 -16.80
CA ILE A 79 13.19 -11.13 -16.84
C ILE A 79 13.87 -11.88 -15.69
N LYS A 80 14.68 -12.90 -16.02
CA LYS A 80 15.34 -13.77 -15.01
C LYS A 80 16.38 -13.05 -14.16
N SER A 81 17.17 -12.17 -14.76
CA SER A 81 18.13 -11.32 -14.05
C SER A 81 18.52 -10.11 -14.90
N LYS A 82 18.40 -8.91 -14.32
CA LYS A 82 18.92 -7.65 -14.85
C LYS A 82 19.06 -6.66 -13.69
N LYS A 83 20.14 -5.90 -13.68
CA LYS A 83 20.35 -4.83 -12.69
C LYS A 83 19.59 -3.59 -13.17
N PHE A 84 18.74 -3.04 -12.31
CA PHE A 84 17.99 -1.81 -12.58
C PHE A 84 18.30 -0.79 -11.48
N THR A 85 18.36 0.49 -11.85
CA THR A 85 18.53 1.61 -10.92
C THR A 85 17.24 2.40 -10.90
N LEU A 86 16.62 2.53 -9.73
CA LEU A 86 15.41 3.32 -9.53
C LEU A 86 15.81 4.70 -8.98
N LEU A 87 15.40 5.78 -9.66
CA LEU A 87 15.53 7.15 -9.15
C LEU A 87 14.20 7.52 -8.49
N VAL A 88 14.23 7.77 -7.17
CA VAL A 88 13.06 8.20 -6.41
C VAL A 88 13.20 9.70 -6.18
N SER A 89 12.36 10.49 -6.84
CA SER A 89 12.26 11.93 -6.61
C SER A 89 11.37 12.20 -5.40
N GLU A 90 11.76 13.13 -4.54
CA GLU A 90 10.90 13.62 -3.44
C GLU A 90 9.75 14.47 -4.01
N HIS A 91 8.53 14.24 -3.54
CA HIS A 91 7.36 15.05 -3.88
C HIS A 91 7.41 16.38 -3.09
N PRO A 92 7.17 17.54 -3.74
CA PRO A 92 7.39 18.87 -3.15
C PRO A 92 6.36 19.29 -2.08
N GLU A 93 5.40 18.44 -1.72
CA GLU A 93 4.28 18.78 -0.83
C GLU A 93 4.61 18.66 0.67
N ASN A 94 5.80 18.14 1.01
CA ASN A 94 6.31 18.11 2.39
C ASN A 94 7.00 19.42 2.82
N ARG A 95 6.66 20.57 2.20
CA ARG A 95 7.08 21.86 2.73
C ARG A 95 6.20 22.23 3.91
N ASP A 96 6.72 21.94 5.10
CA ASP A 96 6.41 22.47 6.41
C ASP A 96 5.32 23.55 6.45
N LEU A 97 4.20 23.23 7.12
CA LEU A 97 3.39 24.24 7.79
C LEU A 97 4.32 25.02 8.73
N PRO A 98 4.39 26.36 8.65
CA PRO A 98 5.29 27.13 9.50
C PRO A 98 4.94 26.90 10.98
N GLN A 99 5.83 26.21 11.69
CA GLN A 99 5.97 26.40 13.13
C GLN A 99 6.55 27.81 13.35
N ASP A 100 6.08 28.48 14.38
CA ASP A 100 6.47 29.82 14.83
C ASP A 100 5.78 31.02 14.15
N ARG A 101 4.60 31.35 14.69
CA ARG A 101 4.28 32.75 14.99
C ARG A 101 4.40 32.97 16.51
N GLU A 102 5.60 33.27 16.96
CA GLU A 102 5.83 34.15 18.10
C GLU A 102 6.78 35.25 17.66
N PHE A 103 6.26 36.46 17.52
CA PHE A 103 6.74 37.75 18.04
C PHE A 103 5.76 38.85 17.61
#